data_AF-A0A1T2XF47-F1
#
_entry.id   AF-A0A1T2XF47-F1
#
_cell.length_a   1.000
_cell.length_b   1.000
_cell.length_c   1.000
_cell.angle_alpha   90.00
_cell.angle_beta   90.00
_cell.angle_gamma   90.00
#
_symmetry.space_group_name_H-M   'P 1'
#
loop_
_entity.id
_entity.type
_entity.pdbx_description
1 polymer ?
#
loop_
_entity_poly.entity_id
_entity_poly.type
_entity_poly.pdbx_seq_one_letter_code
_entity_poly.pdbx_strand_id
1 'polypeptide(L)'
;MSDPTNEGTLTEAISGKWHRLEASIRKGTFLIELSDTLLLNVHVNTKSIDILTLDNQGVFRYLADLSFEMLDSEKKFMLHSLGIDHIHFNNRDIRVDNPNHELSTVFVQLSLEKRKQTEQKLLGK
;
A
#
# COMPACT_ATOMS: atom_id res chain seq x y z
N MET A 1 34.21 -15.46 -0.36
CA MET A 1 33.35 -14.29 -0.62
C MET A 1 32.13 -14.45 0.27
N SER A 2 31.86 -13.52 1.16
CA SER A 2 30.69 -13.53 2.04
C SER A 2 29.44 -13.21 1.23
N ASP A 3 28.42 -14.04 1.34
CA ASP A 3 27.09 -13.84 0.77
C ASP A 3 26.51 -12.50 1.27
N PRO A 4 25.98 -11.60 0.42
CA PRO A 4 25.33 -10.36 0.85
C PRO A 4 23.90 -10.58 1.37
N THR A 5 23.54 -11.79 1.77
CA THR A 5 22.16 -12.18 2.06
C THR A 5 21.82 -12.03 3.54
N ASN A 6 20.79 -11.22 3.85
CA ASN A 6 20.04 -11.11 5.14
C ASN A 6 20.32 -9.91 6.06
N GLU A 7 20.82 -8.78 5.56
CA GLU A 7 20.74 -7.54 6.36
C GLU A 7 19.31 -7.00 6.30
N GLY A 8 18.52 -7.33 7.32
CA GLY A 8 17.21 -6.74 7.58
C GLY A 8 17.24 -5.90 8.86
N THR A 9 16.52 -4.80 8.87
CA THR A 9 16.42 -3.91 10.03
C THR A 9 15.27 -4.37 10.92
N LEU A 10 15.54 -4.57 12.21
CA LEU A 10 14.49 -4.84 13.19
C LEU A 10 13.74 -3.55 13.51
N THR A 11 12.42 -3.57 13.33
CA THR A 11 11.53 -2.45 13.59
C THR A 11 10.35 -2.90 14.44
N GLU A 12 10.08 -2.18 15.51
CA GLU A 12 8.95 -2.43 16.39
C GLU A 12 7.67 -1.83 15.80
N ALA A 13 6.62 -2.64 15.72
CA ALA A 13 5.28 -2.22 15.36
C ALA A 13 4.56 -1.55 16.55
N ILE A 14 3.48 -0.82 16.27
CA ILE A 14 2.67 -0.17 17.31
C ILE A 14 2.07 -1.15 18.34
N SER A 15 2.02 -2.44 18.02
CA SER A 15 1.58 -3.50 18.95
C SER A 15 2.64 -3.90 19.98
N GLY A 16 3.90 -3.47 19.80
CA GLY A 16 5.08 -3.93 20.55
C GLY A 16 5.78 -5.16 19.95
N LYS A 17 5.25 -5.75 18.86
CA LYS A 17 5.94 -6.85 18.16
C LYS A 17 7.07 -6.33 17.27
N TRP A 18 8.14 -7.09 17.21
CA TRP A 18 9.32 -6.78 16.39
C TRP A 18 9.27 -7.51 15.06
N HIS A 19 9.49 -6.78 13.97
CA HIS A 19 9.50 -7.29 12.61
C HIS A 19 10.84 -7.02 11.95
N ARG A 20 11.28 -7.95 11.11
CA ARG A 20 12.47 -7.77 10.28
C ARG A 20 12.04 -7.19 8.94
N LEU A 21 12.48 -5.97 8.64
CA LEU A 21 12.23 -5.29 7.37
C LEU A 21 13.47 -5.38 6.48
N GLU A 22 13.30 -5.36 5.16
CA GLU A 22 14.41 -5.17 4.21
C GLU A 22 15.19 -3.87 4.52
N ALA A 23 16.52 -3.90 4.44
CA ALA A 23 17.37 -2.78 4.85
C ALA A 23 17.08 -1.45 4.13
N SER A 24 16.56 -1.49 2.90
CA SER A 24 16.20 -0.30 2.12
C SER A 24 14.96 0.43 2.64
N ILE A 25 14.14 -0.23 3.47
CA ILE A 25 12.89 0.33 3.99
C ILE A 25 13.22 1.34 5.09
N ARG A 26 12.83 2.59 4.85
CA ARG A 26 12.99 3.67 5.82
C ARG A 26 12.01 3.49 6.97
N LYS A 27 12.45 3.77 8.19
CA LYS A 27 11.57 3.78 9.37
C LYS A 27 10.48 4.84 9.19
N GLY A 28 9.22 4.42 9.16
CA GLY A 28 8.08 5.33 9.14
C GLY A 28 7.78 5.92 10.51
N THR A 29 6.78 6.80 10.54
CA THR A 29 6.20 7.34 11.78
C THR A 29 5.55 6.23 12.61
N PHE A 30 4.85 5.31 11.93
CA PHE A 30 4.21 4.15 12.54
C PHE A 30 4.43 2.92 11.69
N LEU A 31 4.68 1.79 12.33
CA LEU A 31 4.61 0.47 11.69
C LEU A 31 3.38 -0.25 12.25
N ILE A 32 2.42 -0.56 11.39
CA ILE A 32 1.13 -1.16 11.74
C ILE A 32 1.08 -2.57 11.20
N GLU A 33 0.79 -3.53 12.07
CA GLU A 33 0.48 -4.89 11.66
C GLU A 33 -0.99 -5.01 11.28
N LEU A 34 -1.26 -5.35 10.02
CA LEU A 34 -2.61 -5.71 9.59
C LEU A 34 -2.87 -7.21 9.68
N SER A 35 -1.84 -8.02 9.43
CA SER A 35 -1.87 -9.47 9.53
C SER A 35 -0.45 -10.01 9.67
N ASP A 36 -0.30 -11.32 9.86
CA ASP A 36 1.02 -11.97 9.95
C ASP A 36 1.88 -11.82 8.69
N THR A 37 1.28 -11.50 7.54
CA THR A 37 1.99 -11.36 6.25
C THR A 37 1.93 -9.96 5.66
N LEU A 38 1.34 -8.99 6.36
CA LEU A 38 1.11 -7.64 5.84
C LEU A 38 1.33 -6.57 6.91
N LEU A 39 2.23 -5.64 6.64
CA LEU A 39 2.46 -4.44 7.44
C LEU A 39 2.16 -3.18 6.62
N LEU A 40 1.76 -2.12 7.30
CA LEU A 40 1.74 -0.76 6.78
C LEU A 40 2.81 0.07 7.49
N ASN A 41 3.71 0.67 6.72
CA ASN A 41 4.71 1.61 7.22
C ASN A 41 4.27 3.03 6.85
N VAL A 42 3.72 3.76 7.81
CA VAL A 42 3.08 5.06 7.59
C VAL A 42 4.11 6.17 7.74
N HIS A 43 4.28 6.98 6.71
CA HIS A 43 5.17 8.15 6.69
C HIS A 43 4.34 9.43 6.66
N VAL A 44 4.10 10.03 7.84
CA VAL A 44 3.27 11.23 7.95
C VAL A 44 3.89 12.42 7.22
N ASN A 45 5.22 12.56 7.26
CA ASN A 45 5.91 13.71 6.68
C ASN A 45 5.87 13.71 5.15
N THR A 46 5.96 12.54 4.52
CA THR A 46 5.89 12.38 3.05
C THR A 46 4.48 12.08 2.57
N LYS A 47 3.48 12.08 3.47
CA LYS A 47 2.08 11.75 3.17
C LYS A 47 1.95 10.44 2.39
N SER A 48 2.70 9.41 2.80
CA SER A 48 2.71 8.11 2.14
C SER A 48 2.55 6.95 3.12
N ILE A 49 2.10 5.81 2.62
CA ILE A 49 1.97 4.56 3.36
C ILE A 49 2.59 3.46 2.51
N ASP A 50 3.71 2.88 2.96
CA ASP A 50 4.25 1.70 2.30
C ASP A 50 3.44 0.48 2.73
N ILE A 51 3.21 -0.41 1.79
CA ILE A 51 2.61 -1.73 1.97
C ILE A 51 3.75 -2.75 1.93
N LEU A 52 3.97 -3.43 3.04
CA LEU A 52 5.05 -4.41 3.17
C LEU A 52 4.47 -5.82 3.30
N THR A 53 5.07 -6.78 2.61
CA THR A 53 4.65 -8.19 2.67
C THR A 53 5.77 -9.11 3.12
N LEU A 54 5.42 -10.16 3.86
CA LEU A 54 6.36 -11.14 4.37
C LEU A 54 6.82 -12.07 3.24
N ASP A 55 8.14 -12.21 3.08
CA ASP A 55 8.72 -13.17 2.15
C ASP A 55 8.96 -14.55 2.79
N ASN A 56 9.39 -15.52 1.98
CA ASN A 56 9.68 -16.88 2.43
C ASN A 56 10.89 -16.98 3.40
N GLN A 57 11.64 -15.89 3.59
CA GLN A 57 12.79 -15.81 4.51
C GLN A 57 12.42 -15.15 5.84
N GLY A 58 11.15 -14.80 6.04
CA GLY A 58 10.69 -14.11 7.24
C GLY A 58 11.08 -12.63 7.28
N VAL A 59 11.31 -12.01 6.11
CA VAL A 59 11.64 -10.59 5.96
C VAL A 59 10.47 -9.88 5.28
N PHE A 60 10.02 -8.77 5.86
CA PHE A 60 9.05 -7.89 5.22
C PHE A 60 9.71 -7.03 4.15
N ARG A 61 9.20 -7.11 2.92
CA ARG A 61 9.67 -6.36 1.76
C ARG A 61 8.62 -5.38 1.27
N TYR A 62 9.08 -4.30 0.66
CA TYR A 62 8.21 -3.32 0.03
C TYR A 62 7.48 -3.96 -1.17
N LEU A 63 6.15 -3.79 -1.21
CA LEU A 63 5.31 -4.26 -2.31
C LEU A 63 4.70 -3.11 -3.11
N ALA A 64 4.25 -2.06 -2.40
CA ALA A 64 3.54 -0.93 -2.98
C ALA A 64 3.57 0.26 -2.02
N ASP A 65 3.15 1.44 -2.47
CA ASP A 65 2.80 2.56 -1.61
C ASP A 65 1.50 3.24 -2.02
N LEU A 66 0.80 3.78 -1.03
CA LEU A 66 -0.25 4.78 -1.21
C LEU A 66 0.34 6.15 -0.91
N SER A 67 0.34 7.04 -1.90
CA SER A 67 0.86 8.40 -1.75
C SER A 67 -0.22 9.46 -1.99
N PHE A 68 -0.25 10.45 -1.10
CA PHE A 68 -1.07 11.65 -1.19
C PHE A 68 -0.22 12.89 -1.51
N GLU A 69 1.09 12.72 -1.69
CA GLU A 69 2.02 13.82 -1.94
C GLU A 69 1.63 14.59 -3.21
N MET A 70 1.49 15.92 -3.10
CA MET A 70 1.03 16.83 -4.16
C MET A 70 -0.39 16.55 -4.71
N LEU A 71 -1.13 15.60 -4.13
CA LEU A 71 -2.45 15.17 -4.60
C LEU A 71 -3.59 15.50 -3.61
N ASP A 72 -3.24 15.92 -2.39
CA ASP A 72 -4.17 16.13 -1.29
C ASP A 72 -5.16 17.29 -1.52
N SER A 73 -4.74 18.36 -2.20
CA SER A 73 -5.61 19.48 -2.59
C SER A 73 -6.76 19.05 -3.50
N GLU A 74 -6.55 18.01 -4.31
CA GLU A 74 -7.53 17.45 -5.24
C GLU A 74 -8.29 16.24 -4.67
N LYS A 75 -8.01 15.88 -3.41
CA LYS A 75 -8.50 14.66 -2.76
C LYS A 75 -8.17 13.42 -3.59
N LYS A 76 -6.97 13.42 -4.18
CA LYS A 76 -6.43 12.31 -4.95
C LYS A 76 -5.43 11.54 -4.10
N PHE A 77 -5.30 10.26 -4.40
CA PHE A 77 -4.17 9.46 -3.98
C PHE A 77 -3.73 8.60 -5.15
N MET A 78 -2.48 8.18 -5.12
CA MET A 78 -1.97 7.18 -6.04
C MET A 78 -1.56 5.92 -5.29
N LEU A 79 -1.87 4.77 -5.87
CA LEU A 79 -1.22 3.51 -5.54
C LEU A 79 -0.10 3.31 -6.55
N HIS A 80 1.13 3.15 -6.09
CA HIS A 80 2.27 2.79 -6.92
C HIS A 80 2.78 1.39 -6.53
N SER A 81 3.03 0.54 -7.52
CA SER A 81 3.65 -0.77 -7.33
C SER A 81 4.19 -1.28 -8.66
N LEU A 82 5.37 -1.90 -8.63
CA LEU A 82 5.92 -2.63 -9.79
C LEU A 82 5.33 -4.05 -9.92
N GLY A 83 4.54 -4.50 -8.94
CA GLY A 83 3.99 -5.84 -8.83
C GLY A 83 2.48 -5.93 -9.04
N ILE A 84 1.86 -4.99 -9.75
CA ILE A 84 0.42 -5.03 -10.01
C ILE A 84 0.11 -6.14 -11.01
N ASP A 85 -0.51 -7.23 -10.56
CA ASP A 85 -1.03 -8.29 -11.45
C ASP A 85 -2.37 -7.88 -12.08
N HIS A 86 -3.28 -7.34 -11.26
CA HIS A 86 -4.58 -6.85 -11.70
C HIS A 86 -5.21 -5.89 -10.68
N ILE A 87 -6.26 -5.18 -11.09
CA ILE A 87 -7.11 -4.35 -10.24
C ILE A 87 -8.55 -4.83 -10.36
N HIS A 88 -9.22 -5.04 -9.23
CA HIS A 88 -10.65 -5.37 -9.18
C HIS A 88 -11.45 -4.21 -8.63
N PHE A 89 -12.65 -4.01 -9.16
CA PHE A 89 -13.61 -3.04 -8.65
C PHE A 89 -14.73 -3.75 -7.87
N ASN A 90 -15.59 -2.97 -7.22
CA ASN A 90 -16.71 -3.48 -6.41
C ASN A 90 -17.63 -4.44 -7.19
N ASN A 91 -17.83 -4.18 -8.48
CA ASN A 91 -18.36 -5.17 -9.40
C ASN A 91 -17.19 -6.09 -9.81
N ARG A 92 -17.23 -7.34 -9.34
CA ARG A 92 -16.18 -8.35 -9.59
C ARG A 92 -15.98 -8.67 -11.08
N ASP A 93 -16.97 -8.35 -11.91
CA ASP A 93 -16.86 -8.50 -13.37
C ASP A 93 -15.99 -7.40 -14.00
N ILE A 94 -15.71 -6.32 -13.27
CA ILE A 94 -14.83 -5.24 -13.70
C ILE A 94 -13.44 -5.50 -13.12
N ARG A 95 -12.57 -6.05 -13.97
CA ARG A 95 -11.16 -6.35 -13.71
C ARG A 95 -10.30 -5.70 -14.78
N VAL A 96 -9.21 -5.06 -14.36
CA VAL A 96 -8.17 -4.54 -15.25
C VAL A 96 -6.93 -5.38 -15.04
N ASP A 97 -6.60 -6.21 -16.03
CA ASP A 97 -5.41 -7.08 -16.02
C ASP A 97 -4.16 -6.33 -16.47
N ASN A 98 -3.00 -6.76 -15.94
CA ASN A 98 -1.69 -6.22 -16.31
C ASN A 98 -0.74 -7.29 -16.89
N PRO A 99 -1.12 -8.04 -17.93
CA PRO A 99 -0.33 -9.18 -18.43
C PRO A 99 1.01 -8.76 -19.05
N ASN A 100 1.14 -7.48 -19.43
CA ASN A 100 2.34 -6.92 -20.06
C ASN A 100 3.20 -6.11 -19.07
N HIS A 101 2.84 -6.06 -17.78
CA HIS A 101 3.56 -5.31 -16.75
C HIS A 101 3.68 -3.79 -17.02
N GLU A 102 2.70 -3.20 -17.71
CA GLU A 102 2.68 -1.78 -18.07
C GLU A 102 2.00 -0.91 -17.01
N LEU A 103 1.14 -1.52 -16.18
CA LEU A 103 0.46 -0.84 -15.09
C LEU A 103 1.35 -0.81 -13.85
N SER A 104 1.87 0.37 -13.51
CA SER A 104 2.66 0.60 -12.30
C SER A 104 1.99 1.53 -11.29
N THR A 105 1.02 2.33 -11.75
CA THR A 105 0.43 3.40 -10.95
C THR A 105 -1.06 3.52 -11.21
N VAL A 106 -1.84 3.68 -10.13
CA VAL A 106 -3.29 3.87 -10.16
C VAL A 106 -3.63 5.16 -9.44
N PHE A 107 -4.28 6.08 -10.13
CA PHE A 107 -4.75 7.34 -9.54
C PHE A 107 -6.22 7.23 -9.18
N VAL A 108 -6.57 7.57 -7.93
CA VAL A 108 -7.94 7.56 -7.43
C VAL A 108 -8.28 8.93 -6.89
N GLN A 109 -9.40 9.49 -7.34
CA GLN A 109 -9.94 10.76 -6.83
C GLN A 109 -11.18 10.52 -5.98
N LEU A 110 -11.22 11.09 -4.79
CA LEU A 110 -12.35 11.01 -3.88
C LEU A 110 -13.27 12.23 -4.02
N SER A 111 -14.58 11.98 -4.08
CA SER A 111 -15.60 13.03 -4.21
C SER A 111 -16.75 12.80 -3.24
N LEU A 112 -17.00 13.80 -2.36
CA LEU A 112 -18.15 13.80 -1.45
C LEU A 112 -19.47 13.83 -2.21
N GLU A 113 -19.52 14.52 -3.35
CA GLU A 113 -20.74 14.57 -4.17
C GLU A 113 -21.04 13.20 -4.81
N LYS A 114 -20.01 12.50 -5.30
CA LYS A 114 -20.18 11.12 -5.80
C LYS A 114 -20.59 10.15 -4.69
N ARG A 115 -20.07 10.32 -3.47
CA ARG A 115 -20.52 9.56 -2.30
C ARG A 115 -22.01 9.77 -2.04
N LYS A 116 -22.49 11.01 -1.94
CA LYS A 116 -23.91 11.33 -1.72
C LYS A 116 -24.82 10.74 -2.80
N GLN A 117 -24.46 10.87 -4.07
CA GLN A 117 -25.20 10.30 -5.20
C GLN A 117 -25.30 8.76 -5.10
N THR A 118 -24.21 8.11 -4.69
CA THR A 118 -24.16 6.65 -4.53
C THR A 118 -25.03 6.20 -3.34
N GLU A 119 -24.96 6.91 -2.21
CA GLU A 119 -25.80 6.64 -1.03
C GLU A 119 -27.30 6.78 -1.36
N GLN A 120 -27.70 7.83 -2.09
CA GLN A 120 -29.09 8.02 -2.54
C GLN A 120 -29.56 6.86 -3.42
N LYS A 121 -28.76 6.47 -4.43
CA LYS A 121 -29.07 5.34 -5.31
C LYS A 121 -29.23 4.04 -4.53
N LEU A 122 -28.38 3.76 -3.55
CA LEU A 122 -28.46 2.56 -2.72
C LEU A 122 -29.69 2.56 -1.80
N LEU A 123 -30.15 3.73 -1.37
CA LEU A 123 -31.36 3.91 -0.57
C LEU A 123 -32.65 3.97 -1.41
N GLY A 124 -32.55 3.83 -2.75
CA GLY A 124 -33.69 3.93 -3.66
C GLY A 124 -34.29 5.33 -3.77
N LYS A 125 -33.50 6.37 -3.51
CA LYS A 125 -33.89 7.79 -3.59
C LYS A 125 -33.25 8.48 -4.80
#